data_AF-A5UUK5-F1
#
_entry.id   AF-A5UUK5-F1
#
_cell.length_a   1.000
_cell.length_b   1.000
_cell.length_c   1.000
_cell.angle_alpha   90.00
_cell.angle_beta   90.00
_cell.angle_gamma   90.00
#
_symmetry.space_group_name_H-M   'P 1'
#
loop_
_entity.id
_entity.type
_entity.pdbx_description
1 polymer ?
#
loop_
_entity_poly.entity_id
_entity_poly.type
_entity_poly.pdbx_seq_one_letter_code
_entity_poly.pdbx_strand_id
1 'polypeptide(L)'
;MRRYHSPKDYLDAARDPAASPEELRFLAGSVYDFVRLAVAEHPHAEADVLVALTPQHITSWNEQRLALALARHPNTPAHGLRVLAERLPAVLNRGRGNDNGLAAGSALCNHPHTPLDAIHTMLADPRVSTDFRRKLAREATRTDVLRLLLNDQSDAVRRRAQERLRAAISAEQDAMKNDDAAPLPNT
;
A
#
# COMPACT_ATOMS: atom_id res chain seq x y z
N MET A 1 31.66 12.57 -3.20
CA MET A 1 30.74 11.50 -3.66
C MET A 1 31.25 10.15 -3.17
N ARG A 2 30.41 9.40 -2.44
CA ARG A 2 30.67 8.02 -2.04
C ARG A 2 30.92 7.20 -3.32
N ARG A 3 31.98 6.40 -3.37
CA ARG A 3 32.28 5.56 -4.54
C ARG A 3 31.68 4.17 -4.31
N TYR A 4 30.82 3.74 -5.22
CA TYR A 4 30.20 2.41 -5.21
C TYR A 4 30.94 1.51 -6.19
N HIS A 5 31.53 0.43 -5.70
CA HIS A 5 32.34 -0.50 -6.49
C HIS A 5 31.68 -1.88 -6.62
N SER A 6 30.68 -2.18 -5.77
CA SER A 6 29.97 -3.45 -5.78
C SER A 6 28.46 -3.25 -5.58
N PRO A 7 27.60 -4.19 -6.03
CA PRO A 7 26.17 -4.15 -5.75
C PRO A 7 25.85 -4.10 -4.25
N LYS A 8 26.74 -4.66 -3.41
CA LYS A 8 26.64 -4.60 -1.96
C LYS A 8 26.82 -3.16 -1.45
N ASP A 9 27.75 -2.40 -2.01
CA ASP A 9 27.97 -1.00 -1.60
C ASP A 9 26.72 -0.14 -1.84
N TYR A 10 26.04 -0.36 -2.98
CA TYR A 10 24.77 0.30 -3.28
C TYR A 10 23.67 -0.08 -2.27
N LEU A 11 23.57 -1.36 -1.93
CA LEU A 11 22.58 -1.84 -0.97
C LEU A 11 22.85 -1.33 0.45
N ASP A 12 24.11 -1.35 0.88
CA ASP A 12 24.51 -0.87 2.20
C ASP A 12 24.21 0.63 2.33
N ALA A 13 24.46 1.43 1.28
CA ALA A 13 24.08 2.85 1.28
C ALA A 13 22.57 3.08 1.22
N ALA A 14 21.81 2.27 0.47
CA ALA A 14 20.34 2.37 0.43
C ALA A 14 19.67 2.01 1.76
N ARG A 15 20.36 1.25 2.62
CA ARG A 15 19.89 0.86 3.96
C ARG A 15 20.44 1.72 5.08
N ASP A 16 21.38 2.61 4.78
CA ASP A 16 22.01 3.48 5.75
C ASP A 16 20.99 4.51 6.26
N PRO A 17 20.58 4.49 7.54
CA PRO A 17 19.59 5.44 8.05
C PRO A 17 20.04 6.90 7.93
N ALA A 18 21.35 7.13 7.80
CA ALA A 18 21.94 8.45 7.59
C ALA A 18 22.06 8.84 6.10
N ALA A 19 21.55 8.03 5.18
CA ALA A 19 21.56 8.33 3.74
C ALA A 19 20.86 9.66 3.47
N SER A 20 21.54 10.54 2.72
CA SER A 20 21.00 11.84 2.37
C SER A 20 19.87 11.72 1.33
N PRO A 21 18.95 12.69 1.23
CA PRO A 21 17.93 12.70 0.17
C PRO A 21 18.51 12.61 -1.25
N GLU A 22 19.65 13.28 -1.51
CA GLU A 22 20.35 13.22 -2.79
C GLU A 22 20.92 11.82 -3.08
N GLU A 23 21.47 11.15 -2.06
CA GLU A 23 21.98 9.78 -2.17
C GLU A 23 20.85 8.80 -2.48
N LEU A 24 19.71 8.89 -1.79
CA LEU A 24 18.53 8.07 -2.08
C LEU A 24 17.98 8.32 -3.50
N ARG A 25 17.96 9.57 -3.96
CA ARG A 25 17.52 9.95 -5.31
C ARG A 25 18.44 9.35 -6.38
N PHE A 26 19.76 9.33 -6.13
CA PHE A 26 20.73 8.63 -6.99
C PHE A 26 20.50 7.11 -6.98
N LEU A 27 20.36 6.51 -5.80
CA LEU A 27 20.19 5.07 -5.62
C LEU A 27 18.87 4.54 -6.20
N ALA A 28 17.82 5.38 -6.28
CA ALA A 28 16.57 5.04 -6.93
C ALA A 28 16.72 4.73 -8.43
N GLY A 29 17.73 5.32 -9.08
CA GLY A 29 18.10 5.04 -10.46
C GLY A 29 18.93 3.75 -10.64
N SER A 30 19.17 2.98 -9.58
CA SER A 30 20.01 1.78 -9.63
C SER A 30 19.46 0.74 -10.60
N VAL A 31 20.39 0.04 -11.26
CA VAL A 31 20.10 -1.13 -12.12
C VAL A 31 19.72 -2.37 -11.29
N TYR A 32 19.99 -2.37 -9.99
CA TYR A 32 19.74 -3.48 -9.11
C TYR A 32 18.37 -3.34 -8.42
N ASP A 33 17.45 -4.26 -8.70
CA ASP A 33 16.09 -4.25 -8.13
C ASP A 33 16.07 -4.20 -6.60
N PHE A 34 16.97 -4.94 -5.95
CA PHE A 34 17.06 -4.98 -4.49
C PHE A 34 17.54 -3.65 -3.88
N VAL A 35 18.28 -2.84 -4.64
CA VAL A 35 18.67 -1.49 -4.21
C VAL A 35 17.47 -0.57 -4.33
N ARG A 36 16.74 -0.60 -5.45
CA ARG A 36 15.51 0.17 -5.63
C ARG A 36 14.46 -0.16 -4.57
N LEU A 37 14.32 -1.45 -4.24
CA LEU A 37 13.45 -1.90 -3.15
C LEU A 37 13.91 -1.34 -1.80
N ALA A 38 15.21 -1.39 -1.49
CA ALA A 38 15.73 -0.82 -0.25
C ALA A 38 15.47 0.69 -0.14
N VAL A 39 15.59 1.43 -1.25
CA VAL A 39 15.24 2.86 -1.30
C VAL A 39 13.73 3.06 -1.07
N ALA A 40 12.87 2.25 -1.68
CA ALA A 40 11.41 2.35 -1.46
C ALA A 40 10.98 2.00 -0.02
N GLU A 41 11.73 1.12 0.66
CA GLU A 41 11.52 0.75 2.07
C GLU A 41 12.16 1.76 3.04
N HIS A 42 12.97 2.70 2.55
CA HIS A 42 13.72 3.63 3.38
C HIS A 42 12.81 4.70 4.01
N PRO A 43 12.77 4.87 5.34
CA PRO A 43 11.82 5.78 6.02
C PRO A 43 11.91 7.25 5.58
N HIS A 44 13.09 7.67 5.11
CA HIS A 44 13.36 9.03 4.64
C HIS A 44 13.27 9.19 3.12
N ALA A 45 12.76 8.19 2.40
CA ALA A 45 12.49 8.33 0.97
C ALA A 45 11.44 9.44 0.74
N GLU A 46 11.81 10.43 -0.07
CA GLU A 46 10.98 11.56 -0.43
C GLU A 46 9.92 11.18 -1.48
N ALA A 47 8.84 11.96 -1.55
CA ALA A 47 7.69 11.66 -2.38
C ALA A 47 8.04 11.49 -3.88
N ASP A 48 8.94 12.33 -4.41
CA ASP A 48 9.37 12.26 -5.81
C ASP A 48 10.27 11.04 -6.09
N VAL A 49 11.11 10.63 -5.12
CA VAL A 49 11.88 9.39 -5.19
C VAL A 49 10.94 8.18 -5.29
N LEU A 50 9.92 8.13 -4.42
CA LEU A 50 8.92 7.06 -4.41
C LEU A 50 8.13 7.00 -5.71
N VAL A 51 7.79 8.16 -6.28
CA VAL A 51 7.12 8.25 -7.58
C VAL A 51 8.00 7.74 -8.70
N ALA A 52 9.28 8.13 -8.73
CA ALA A 52 10.25 7.66 -9.73
C ALA A 52 10.46 6.14 -9.68
N LEU A 53 10.31 5.53 -8.49
CA LEU A 53 10.40 4.08 -8.29
C LEU A 53 9.15 3.31 -8.74
N THR A 54 8.07 3.98 -9.13
CA THR A 54 6.82 3.30 -9.48
C THR A 54 7.01 2.43 -10.73
N PRO A 55 6.90 1.09 -10.62
CA PRO A 55 7.25 0.17 -11.70
C PRO A 55 6.27 0.31 -12.87
N GLN A 56 6.77 0.40 -14.11
CA GLN A 56 5.92 0.60 -15.31
C GLN A 56 4.90 -0.52 -15.51
N HIS A 57 5.28 -1.76 -15.17
CA HIS A 57 4.42 -2.93 -15.15
C HIS A 57 4.65 -3.69 -13.85
N ILE A 58 3.63 -4.38 -13.35
CA ILE A 58 3.72 -5.20 -12.14
C ILE A 58 3.39 -6.63 -12.55
N THR A 59 4.42 -7.44 -12.82
CA THR A 59 4.23 -8.84 -13.24
C THR A 59 5.19 -9.77 -12.52
N SER A 60 6.46 -9.39 -12.39
CA SER A 60 7.48 -10.16 -11.68
C SER A 60 7.36 -10.01 -10.16
N TRP A 61 8.01 -10.92 -9.44
CA TRP A 61 8.07 -10.86 -7.99
C TRP A 61 8.74 -9.58 -7.48
N ASN A 62 9.77 -9.07 -8.19
CA ASN A 62 10.49 -7.85 -7.80
C ASN A 62 9.59 -6.61 -7.93
N GLU A 63 8.85 -6.48 -9.04
CA GLU A 63 7.94 -5.33 -9.20
C GLU A 63 6.76 -5.40 -8.23
N GLN A 64 6.25 -6.61 -7.94
CA GLN A 64 5.21 -6.78 -6.92
C GLN A 64 5.69 -6.39 -5.52
N ARG A 65 6.93 -6.72 -5.16
CA ARG A 65 7.53 -6.28 -3.89
C ARG A 65 7.75 -4.78 -3.84
N LEU A 66 8.23 -4.20 -4.93
CA LEU A 66 8.40 -2.76 -5.03
C LEU A 66 7.05 -2.04 -4.89
N ALA A 67 6.01 -2.52 -5.58
CA ALA A 67 4.65 -2.00 -5.45
C ALA A 67 4.11 -2.12 -4.02
N LEU A 68 4.39 -3.22 -3.32
CA LEU A 68 4.03 -3.40 -1.91
C LEU A 68 4.73 -2.38 -1.00
N ALA A 69 6.03 -2.17 -1.19
CA ALA A 69 6.80 -1.17 -0.44
C ALA A 69 6.21 0.23 -0.63
N LEU A 70 5.99 0.63 -1.89
CA LEU A 70 5.40 1.93 -2.23
C LEU A 70 3.99 2.10 -1.67
N ALA A 71 3.13 1.07 -1.76
CA ALA A 71 1.76 1.13 -1.25
C ALA A 71 1.69 1.21 0.29
N ARG A 72 2.74 0.78 0.99
CA ARG A 72 2.85 0.87 2.46
C ARG A 72 3.54 2.14 2.93
N HIS A 73 4.34 2.77 2.08
CA HIS A 73 5.20 3.86 2.48
C HIS A 73 4.35 5.13 2.73
N PRO A 74 4.40 5.73 3.94
CA PRO A 74 3.52 6.84 4.32
C PRO A 74 3.71 8.10 3.47
N ASN A 75 4.91 8.30 2.93
CA ASN A 75 5.24 9.44 2.07
C ASN A 75 4.86 9.22 0.59
N THR A 76 4.32 8.07 0.20
CA THR A 76 3.90 7.88 -1.20
C THR A 76 2.73 8.81 -1.49
N PRO A 77 2.88 9.74 -2.45
CA PRO A 77 1.85 10.74 -2.70
C PRO A 77 0.67 10.13 -3.47
N ALA A 78 -0.48 10.79 -3.37
CA ALA A 78 -1.73 10.36 -4.01
C ALA A 78 -1.60 10.05 -5.51
N HIS A 79 -0.79 10.81 -6.24
CA HIS A 79 -0.57 10.57 -7.67
C HIS A 79 0.26 9.29 -7.93
N GLY A 80 1.26 8.99 -7.11
CA GLY A 80 2.00 7.72 -7.18
C GLY A 80 1.10 6.52 -6.85
N LEU A 81 0.24 6.66 -5.84
CA LEU A 81 -0.77 5.66 -5.50
C LEU A 81 -1.79 5.45 -6.62
N ARG A 82 -2.22 6.51 -7.31
CA ARG A 82 -3.09 6.38 -8.50
C ARG A 82 -2.42 5.56 -9.60
N VAL A 83 -1.17 5.86 -9.91
CA VAL A 83 -0.39 5.12 -10.90
C VAL A 83 -0.23 3.64 -10.52
N LEU A 84 -0.02 3.34 -9.23
CA LEU A 84 -0.02 1.94 -8.75
C LEU A 84 -1.38 1.26 -8.95
N ALA A 85 -2.48 1.96 -8.64
CA ALA A 85 -3.83 1.42 -8.79
C ALA A 85 -4.16 1.06 -10.26
N GLU A 86 -3.62 1.80 -11.23
CA GLU A 86 -3.76 1.50 -12.65
C GLU A 86 -3.01 0.24 -13.09
N ARG A 87 -1.89 -0.08 -12.41
CA ARG A 87 -0.95 -1.15 -12.82
C ARG A 87 -1.18 -2.46 -12.08
N LEU A 88 -1.70 -2.41 -10.86
CA LEU A 88 -1.95 -3.58 -10.01
C LEU A 88 -2.95 -4.61 -10.56
N PRO A 89 -3.99 -4.29 -11.35
CA PRO A 89 -4.99 -5.28 -11.79
C PRO A 89 -4.41 -6.55 -12.41
N ALA A 90 -3.24 -6.45 -13.07
CA ALA A 90 -2.53 -7.59 -13.65
C ALA A 90 -2.20 -8.71 -12.62
N VAL A 91 -2.04 -8.34 -11.35
CA VAL A 91 -1.64 -9.25 -10.26
C VAL A 91 -2.68 -9.37 -9.14
N LEU A 92 -3.86 -8.73 -9.24
CA LEU A 92 -4.94 -8.85 -8.24
C LEU A 92 -5.91 -10.02 -8.51
N ASN A 93 -5.34 -11.13 -9.00
CA ASN A 93 -6.04 -12.37 -9.29
C ASN A 93 -5.43 -13.54 -8.51
N ARG A 94 -6.03 -14.73 -8.62
CA ARG A 94 -5.57 -15.95 -7.93
C ARG A 94 -4.38 -16.63 -8.62
N GLY A 95 -3.61 -15.88 -9.42
CA GLY A 95 -2.41 -16.37 -10.08
C GLY A 95 -1.34 -16.81 -9.07
N ARG A 96 -0.65 -17.91 -9.39
CA ARG A 96 0.46 -18.41 -8.56
C ARG A 96 1.54 -17.34 -8.47
N GLY A 97 1.98 -17.01 -7.25
CA GLY A 97 3.06 -16.04 -7.03
C GLY A 97 2.62 -14.58 -6.93
N ASN A 98 1.31 -14.32 -6.94
CA ASN A 98 0.76 -12.96 -6.82
C ASN A 98 0.59 -12.47 -5.38
N ASP A 99 1.15 -13.15 -4.38
CA ASP A 99 0.94 -12.83 -2.96
C ASP A 99 1.37 -11.40 -2.62
N ASN A 100 2.48 -10.93 -3.20
CA ASN A 100 2.95 -9.56 -3.03
C ASN A 100 2.04 -8.56 -3.74
N GLY A 101 1.55 -8.88 -4.95
CA GLY A 101 0.57 -8.05 -5.67
C GLY A 101 -0.75 -7.91 -4.90
N LEU A 102 -1.27 -9.02 -4.36
CA LEU A 102 -2.45 -9.02 -3.51
C LEU A 102 -2.21 -8.20 -2.23
N ALA A 103 -1.04 -8.34 -1.59
CA ALA A 103 -0.69 -7.52 -0.43
C ALA A 103 -0.56 -6.03 -0.79
N ALA A 104 -0.03 -5.71 -1.97
CA ALA A 104 0.13 -4.34 -2.46
C ALA A 104 -1.22 -3.69 -2.72
N GLY A 105 -2.16 -4.41 -3.35
CA GLY A 105 -3.53 -3.95 -3.53
C GLY A 105 -4.23 -3.67 -2.20
N SER A 106 -4.08 -4.57 -1.21
CA SER A 106 -4.65 -4.37 0.13
C SER A 106 -4.04 -3.16 0.86
N ALA A 107 -2.72 -3.00 0.79
CA ALA A 107 -2.03 -1.84 1.36
C ALA A 107 -2.49 -0.54 0.70
N LEU A 108 -2.56 -0.52 -0.64
CA LEU A 108 -3.00 0.63 -1.41
C LEU A 108 -4.43 1.05 -1.04
N CYS A 109 -5.36 0.10 -0.94
CA CYS A 109 -6.74 0.41 -0.55
C CYS A 109 -6.85 0.94 0.89
N ASN A 110 -5.93 0.56 1.77
CA ASN A 110 -5.92 1.03 3.16
C ASN A 110 -5.08 2.29 3.37
N HIS A 111 -4.28 2.69 2.39
CA HIS A 111 -3.40 3.84 2.52
C HIS A 111 -4.23 5.14 2.58
N PRO A 112 -3.99 6.03 3.56
CA PRO A 112 -4.82 7.23 3.78
C PRO A 112 -4.88 8.18 2.57
N HIS A 113 -3.79 8.27 1.81
CA HIS A 113 -3.69 9.16 0.65
C HIS A 113 -4.14 8.54 -0.68
N THR A 114 -4.62 7.28 -0.70
CA THR A 114 -5.11 6.70 -1.96
C THR A 114 -6.48 7.29 -2.31
N PRO A 115 -6.63 7.94 -3.47
CA PRO A 115 -7.91 8.48 -3.90
C PRO A 115 -8.97 7.39 -4.09
N LEU A 116 -10.19 7.62 -3.62
CA LEU A 116 -11.26 6.62 -3.65
C LEU A 116 -11.69 6.28 -5.09
N ASP A 117 -11.64 7.24 -6.01
CA ASP A 117 -11.88 7.08 -7.45
C ASP A 117 -10.87 6.12 -8.11
N ALA A 118 -9.61 6.17 -7.69
CA ALA A 118 -8.58 5.26 -8.16
C ALA A 118 -8.83 3.83 -7.67
N ILE A 119 -9.24 3.66 -6.40
CA ILE A 119 -9.65 2.36 -5.84
C ILE A 119 -10.87 1.83 -6.60
N HIS A 120 -11.90 2.66 -6.81
CA HIS A 120 -13.10 2.28 -7.54
C HIS A 120 -12.76 1.73 -8.94
N THR A 121 -11.98 2.50 -9.70
CA THR A 121 -11.57 2.15 -11.06
C THR A 121 -10.76 0.84 -11.09
N MET A 122 -9.81 0.69 -10.15
CA MET A 122 -9.02 -0.54 -10.03
C MET A 122 -9.91 -1.75 -9.74
N LEU A 123 -10.83 -1.67 -8.77
CA LEU A 123 -11.68 -2.80 -8.37
C LEU A 123 -12.70 -3.21 -9.45
N ALA A 124 -13.07 -2.26 -10.33
CA ALA A 124 -13.94 -2.49 -11.48
C ALA A 124 -13.23 -3.17 -12.67
N ASP A 125 -11.89 -3.21 -12.68
CA ASP A 125 -11.14 -3.87 -13.75
C ASP A 125 -11.44 -5.39 -13.77
N PRO A 126 -11.81 -5.97 -14.94
CA PRO A 126 -12.17 -7.39 -15.06
C PRO A 126 -11.08 -8.38 -14.62
N ARG A 127 -9.81 -7.95 -14.59
CA ARG A 127 -8.68 -8.78 -14.12
C ARG A 127 -8.65 -8.91 -12.61
N VAL A 128 -9.30 -7.99 -11.88
CA VAL A 128 -9.39 -8.05 -10.42
C VAL A 128 -10.39 -9.11 -10.01
N SER A 129 -9.89 -10.13 -9.30
CA SER A 129 -10.70 -11.26 -8.88
C SER A 129 -11.67 -10.88 -7.77
N THR A 130 -12.86 -11.49 -7.79
CA THR A 130 -13.82 -11.43 -6.68
C THR A 130 -13.19 -11.86 -5.34
N ASP A 131 -12.21 -12.77 -5.39
CA ASP A 131 -11.48 -13.23 -4.22
C ASP A 131 -10.62 -12.15 -3.57
N PHE A 132 -9.92 -11.36 -4.39
CA PHE A 132 -9.21 -10.20 -3.89
C PHE A 132 -10.19 -9.19 -3.28
N ARG A 133 -11.30 -8.85 -3.96
CA ARG A 133 -12.31 -7.92 -3.42
C ARG A 133 -12.91 -8.42 -2.09
N ARG A 134 -13.15 -9.73 -1.98
CA ARG A 134 -13.61 -10.37 -0.74
C ARG A 134 -12.56 -10.34 0.37
N LYS A 135 -11.28 -10.56 0.04
CA LYS A 135 -10.17 -10.44 0.99
C LYS A 135 -10.08 -9.00 1.50
N LEU A 136 -10.12 -8.03 0.59
CA LEU A 136 -10.13 -6.60 0.91
C LEU A 136 -11.31 -6.25 1.84
N ALA A 137 -12.53 -6.72 1.54
CA ALA A 137 -13.70 -6.48 2.39
C ALA A 137 -13.54 -6.97 3.84
N ARG A 138 -12.70 -7.98 4.08
CA ARG A 138 -12.41 -8.51 5.42
C ARG A 138 -11.36 -7.69 6.16
N GLU A 139 -10.37 -7.15 5.45
CA GLU A 139 -9.19 -6.53 6.06
C GLU A 139 -9.13 -5.01 5.90
N ALA A 140 -10.05 -4.41 5.13
CA ALA A 140 -10.08 -2.97 4.94
C ALA A 140 -10.30 -2.25 6.29
N THR A 141 -9.48 -1.23 6.51
CA THR A 141 -9.54 -0.35 7.69
C THR A 141 -10.23 0.97 7.37
N ARG A 142 -10.22 1.37 6.09
CA ARG A 142 -10.86 2.57 5.58
C ARG A 142 -12.37 2.38 5.40
N THR A 143 -13.17 3.19 6.11
CA THR A 143 -14.64 3.09 6.09
C THR A 143 -15.26 3.50 4.75
N ASP A 144 -14.65 4.43 4.03
CA ASP A 144 -15.05 4.82 2.67
C ASP A 144 -14.85 3.68 1.66
N VAL A 145 -13.77 2.90 1.79
CA VAL A 145 -13.55 1.68 1.00
C VAL A 145 -14.57 0.60 1.35
N LEU A 146 -14.90 0.41 2.62
CA LEU A 146 -15.95 -0.53 3.02
C LEU A 146 -17.31 -0.12 2.44
N ARG A 147 -17.65 1.17 2.48
CA ARG A 147 -18.88 1.72 1.85
C ARG A 147 -18.89 1.52 0.34
N LEU A 148 -17.76 1.66 -0.33
CA LEU A 148 -17.62 1.36 -1.75
C LEU A 148 -17.94 -0.11 -2.04
N LEU A 149 -17.40 -1.03 -1.24
CA LEU A 149 -17.62 -2.47 -1.38
C LEU A 149 -19.05 -2.94 -1.03
N LEU A 150 -19.86 -2.10 -0.36
CA LEU A 150 -21.29 -2.38 -0.20
C LEU A 150 -22.05 -2.36 -1.53
N ASN A 151 -21.48 -1.77 -2.58
CA ASN A 151 -22.04 -1.76 -3.93
C ASN A 151 -21.33 -2.75 -4.87
N ASP A 152 -20.54 -3.69 -4.32
CA ASP A 152 -19.84 -4.70 -5.13
C ASP A 152 -20.83 -5.63 -5.85
N GLN A 153 -20.46 -6.07 -7.04
CA GLN A 153 -21.27 -6.99 -7.86
C GLN A 153 -21.50 -8.35 -7.18
N SER A 154 -20.58 -8.78 -6.31
CA SER A 154 -20.68 -10.04 -5.58
C SER A 154 -21.34 -9.88 -4.21
N ASP A 155 -22.42 -10.64 -4.00
CA ASP A 155 -23.12 -10.74 -2.71
C ASP A 155 -22.18 -11.14 -1.56
N ALA A 156 -21.20 -11.99 -1.84
CA ALA A 156 -20.22 -12.41 -0.84
C ALA A 156 -19.31 -11.26 -0.40
N VAL A 157 -18.94 -10.36 -1.32
CA VAL A 157 -18.14 -9.17 -1.02
C VAL A 157 -18.98 -8.18 -0.22
N ARG A 158 -20.22 -7.89 -0.67
CA ARG A 158 -21.13 -6.97 0.02
C ARG A 158 -21.39 -7.40 1.48
N ARG A 159 -21.69 -8.68 1.72
CA ARG A 159 -21.90 -9.21 3.07
C ARG A 159 -20.67 -9.03 3.96
N ARG A 160 -19.47 -9.34 3.45
CA ARG A 160 -18.22 -9.18 4.20
C ARG A 160 -17.92 -7.72 4.53
N ALA A 161 -18.15 -6.81 3.57
CA ALA A 161 -17.96 -5.38 3.80
C ALA A 161 -18.94 -4.86 4.88
N GLN A 162 -20.19 -5.33 4.87
CA GLN A 162 -21.19 -4.98 5.87
C GLN A 162 -20.81 -5.48 7.27
N GLU A 163 -20.39 -6.75 7.40
CA GLU A 163 -19.90 -7.32 8.66
C GLU A 163 -18.74 -6.48 9.23
N ARG A 164 -17.75 -6.16 8.39
CA ARG A 164 -16.56 -5.42 8.80
C ARG A 164 -16.86 -3.97 9.17
N LEU A 165 -17.75 -3.31 8.44
CA LEU A 165 -18.17 -1.93 8.71
C LEU A 165 -18.93 -1.83 10.03
N ARG A 166 -19.83 -2.78 10.31
CA ARG A 166 -20.53 -2.86 11.61
C ARG A 166 -19.53 -3.04 12.75
N ALA A 167 -18.58 -3.96 12.61
CA ALA A 167 -17.55 -4.18 13.61
C ALA A 167 -16.68 -2.93 13.86
N ALA A 168 -16.35 -2.17 12.81
CA ALA A 168 -15.60 -0.91 12.94
C ALA A 168 -16.39 0.15 13.74
N ILE A 169 -17.68 0.34 13.40
CA ILE A 169 -18.54 1.32 14.10
C ILE A 169 -18.73 0.93 15.57
N SER A 170 -18.97 -0.35 15.87
CA SER A 170 -19.11 -0.81 17.26
C SER A 170 -17.82 -0.60 18.06
N ALA A 171 -16.66 -0.89 17.49
CA ALA A 171 -15.38 -0.66 18.16
C ALA A 171 -15.11 0.83 18.46
N GLU A 172 -15.47 1.73 17.55
CA GLU A 172 -15.37 3.18 17.77
C GLU A 172 -16.29 3.66 18.91
N GLN A 173 -17.51 3.12 18.98
CA GLN A 173 -18.48 3.44 20.05
C GLN A 173 -18.03 2.94 21.42
N ASP A 174 -17.43 1.75 21.49
CA ASP A 174 -16.91 1.18 22.73
C ASP A 174 -15.67 1.94 23.23
N ALA A 175 -14.80 2.39 22.31
CA ALA A 175 -13.65 3.23 22.66
C ALA A 175 -14.09 4.57 23.30
N MET A 176 -15.09 5.23 22.71
CA MET A 176 -15.61 6.51 23.21
C MET A 176 -16.22 6.40 24.62
N LYS A 177 -16.89 5.28 24.94
CA LYS A 177 -17.46 5.06 26.29
C LYS A 177 -16.41 4.82 27.36
N ASN A 178 -15.23 4.30 27.00
CA ASN A 178 -14.17 3.99 27.96
C ASN A 178 -13.30 5.22 28.29
N ASP A 179 -13.12 6.16 27.36
CA ASP A 179 -12.40 7.42 27.62
C ASP A 179 -13.17 8.36 28.56
N ASP A 180 -14.51 8.38 28.48
CA ASP A 180 -15.37 9.14 29.41
C ASP A 180 -15.33 8.60 30.87
N ALA A 181 -14.75 7.41 31.09
CA ALA A 181 -14.64 6.76 32.40
C ALA A 181 -13.28 6.99 33.10
N ALA A 182 -12.36 7.76 32.51
CA ALA A 182 -11.09 8.09 33.15
C ALA A 182 -11.32 9.01 34.38
N PRO A 183 -10.92 8.61 35.60
CA PRO A 183 -11.12 9.46 36.78
C PRO A 183 -10.28 10.73 36.65
N LEU A 184 -10.90 11.88 36.87
CA LEU A 184 -10.21 13.16 37.04
C LEU A 184 -9.10 12.99 38.09
N PRO A 185 -7.88 13.51 37.84
CA PRO A 185 -6.81 13.45 38.83
C PRO A 185 -7.28 14.19 40.09
N ASN A 186 -7.31 13.47 41.22
CA ASN A 186 -7.57 14.08 42.52
C ASN A 186 -6.54 15.20 42.73
N THR A 187 -7.09 16.40 42.95
CA THR A 187 -6.34 17.64 43.23
C THR A 187 -5.78 17.62 44.65
#